data_AF-A0A9D7TNM3-F1
#
_entry.id   AF-A0A9D7TNM3-F1
#
_cell.length_a   1.000
_cell.length_b   1.000
_cell.length_c   1.000
_cell.angle_alpha   90.00
_cell.angle_beta   90.00
_cell.angle_gamma   90.00
#
_symmetry.space_group_name_H-M   'P 1'
#
loop_
_entity.id
_entity.type
_entity.pdbx_description
1 polymer ?
#
loop_
_entity_poly.entity_id
_entity_poly.type
_entity_poly.pdbx_seq_one_letter_code
_entity_poly.pdbx_strand_id
1 'polypeptide(L)'
;MKKDQTWATNEEVISDIKEILSEEFVDYGYLKTTHALRQQCGYIISPKKVYRLMEENKLLNHPTKPKLSKRLWVKELVPKPLAHF
;
A
#
# COMPACT_ATOMS: atom_id res chain seq x y z
N MET A 1 -22.27 1.06 3.75
CA MET A 1 -21.91 -0.18 2.99
C MET A 1 -22.78 -1.32 3.48
N LYS A 2 -22.94 -2.44 2.75
CA LYS A 2 -23.80 -3.54 3.20
C LYS A 2 -22.95 -4.60 3.93
N LYS A 3 -23.26 -4.89 5.20
CA LYS A 3 -22.71 -5.98 6.02
C LYS A 3 -23.90 -6.87 6.36
N ASP A 4 -23.96 -8.08 5.82
CA ASP A 4 -25.00 -9.08 6.16
C ASP A 4 -26.44 -8.51 6.27
N GLN A 5 -26.86 -7.76 5.25
CA GLN A 5 -28.17 -7.10 5.12
C GLN A 5 -28.39 -5.79 5.88
N THR A 6 -27.47 -5.32 6.71
CA THR A 6 -27.54 -4.01 7.37
C THR A 6 -26.57 -2.99 6.74
N TRP A 7 -26.84 -1.70 6.97
CA TRP A 7 -25.97 -0.61 6.52
C TRP A 7 -24.92 -0.31 7.59
N ALA A 8 -23.66 -0.50 7.23
CA ALA A 8 -22.54 -0.05 8.04
C ALA A 8 -22.16 1.39 7.71
N THR A 9 -21.82 2.13 8.76
CA THR A 9 -21.27 3.49 8.74
C THR A 9 -19.83 3.51 8.25
N ASN A 10 -19.30 4.69 7.91
CA ASN A 10 -17.90 4.78 7.50
C ASN A 10 -16.97 4.53 8.70
N GLU A 11 -17.37 4.98 9.88
CA GLU A 11 -16.64 4.89 11.14
C GLU A 11 -16.44 3.43 11.56
N GLU A 12 -17.50 2.61 11.46
CA GLU A 12 -17.40 1.16 11.68
C GLU A 12 -16.42 0.51 10.72
N VAL A 13 -16.49 0.83 9.43
CA VAL A 13 -15.59 0.25 8.42
C VAL A 13 -14.14 0.67 8.67
N ILE A 14 -13.91 1.90 9.14
CA ILE A 14 -12.56 2.37 9.51
C ILE A 14 -12.05 1.61 10.74
N SER A 15 -12.93 1.32 11.72
CA SER A 15 -12.58 0.51 12.89
C SER A 15 -12.16 -0.90 12.48
N ASP A 16 -12.96 -1.57 11.66
CA ASP A 16 -12.66 -2.92 11.16
C ASP A 16 -11.36 -2.93 10.32
N ILE A 17 -11.10 -1.88 9.52
CA ILE A 17 -9.81 -1.73 8.81
C ILE A 17 -8.63 -1.67 9.78
N LYS A 18 -8.74 -0.88 10.87
CA LYS A 18 -7.66 -0.76 11.86
C LYS A 18 -7.42 -2.06 12.59
N GLU A 19 -8.47 -2.82 12.88
CA GLU A 19 -8.38 -4.14 13.49
C GLU A 19 -7.62 -5.10 12.59
N ILE A 20 -8.00 -5.21 11.30
CA ILE A 20 -7.29 -6.04 10.31
C ILE A 20 -5.81 -5.66 10.21
N LEU A 21 -5.49 -4.36 10.20
CA LEU A 21 -4.11 -3.88 10.11
C LEU A 21 -3.31 -4.06 11.41
N SER A 22 -3.98 -4.30 12.54
CA SER A 22 -3.33 -4.54 13.83
C SER A 22 -2.91 -5.99 14.04
N GLU A 23 -3.41 -6.91 13.20
CA GLU A 23 -3.01 -8.32 13.22
C GLU A 23 -1.50 -8.48 12.94
N GLU A 24 -0.88 -9.46 13.59
CA GLU A 24 0.55 -9.73 13.45
C GLU A 24 0.88 -10.09 11.99
N PHE A 25 1.98 -9.52 11.47
CA PHE A 25 2.46 -9.73 10.09
C PHE A 25 1.55 -9.21 8.97
N VAL A 26 0.52 -8.43 9.26
CA VAL A 26 -0.34 -7.83 8.24
C VAL A 26 0.28 -6.54 7.68
N ASP A 27 0.84 -6.62 6.48
CA ASP A 27 1.24 -5.46 5.66
C ASP A 27 0.28 -5.31 4.46
N TYR A 28 -0.97 -5.00 4.74
CA TYR A 28 -2.00 -4.87 3.72
C TYR A 28 -2.12 -3.43 3.21
N GLY A 29 -1.91 -3.26 1.91
CA GLY A 29 -2.45 -2.12 1.19
C GLY A 29 -3.96 -2.27 0.94
N TYR A 30 -4.61 -1.19 0.48
CA TYR A 30 -6.07 -1.12 0.34
C TYR A 30 -6.72 -2.27 -0.45
N LEU A 31 -6.03 -2.85 -1.44
CA LEU A 31 -6.54 -4.01 -2.19
C LEU A 31 -6.70 -5.23 -1.30
N LYS A 32 -5.65 -5.59 -0.53
CA LYS A 32 -5.69 -6.73 0.39
C LYS A 32 -6.68 -6.48 1.52
N THR A 33 -6.71 -5.27 2.07
CA THR A 33 -7.71 -4.85 3.06
C THR A 33 -9.13 -5.00 2.52
N THR A 34 -9.38 -4.68 1.23
CA THR A 34 -10.70 -4.88 0.60
C THR A 34 -11.09 -6.35 0.57
N HIS A 35 -10.14 -7.24 0.25
CA HIS A 35 -10.38 -8.68 0.26
C HIS A 35 -10.62 -9.22 1.67
N ALA A 36 -9.89 -8.72 2.66
CA ALA A 36 -10.06 -9.05 4.08
C ALA A 36 -11.45 -8.63 4.58
N LEU A 37 -11.86 -7.38 4.34
CA LEU A 37 -13.20 -6.86 4.69
C LEU A 37 -14.35 -7.68 4.08
N ARG A 38 -14.17 -8.18 2.85
CA ARG A 38 -15.19 -9.02 2.19
C ARG A 38 -15.27 -10.42 2.79
N GLN A 39 -14.12 -11.04 3.07
CA GLN A 39 -14.04 -12.43 3.49
C GLN A 39 -14.25 -12.61 4.99
N GLN A 40 -13.62 -11.76 5.81
CA GLN A 40 -13.67 -11.85 7.26
C GLN A 40 -14.90 -11.13 7.83
N CYS A 41 -15.26 -9.97 7.28
CA CYS A 41 -16.30 -9.10 7.84
C CYS A 41 -17.59 -9.06 6.99
N GLY A 42 -17.68 -9.80 5.88
CA GLY A 42 -18.91 -9.89 5.07
C GLY A 42 -19.29 -8.62 4.29
N TYR A 43 -18.37 -7.66 4.10
CA TYR A 43 -18.71 -6.39 3.47
C TYR A 43 -18.91 -6.49 1.95
N ILE A 44 -19.98 -5.88 1.44
CA ILE A 44 -20.15 -5.56 0.02
C ILE A 44 -19.64 -4.14 -0.23
N ILE A 45 -18.33 -4.02 -0.45
CA ILE A 45 -17.63 -2.74 -0.64
C ILE A 45 -16.72 -2.76 -1.87
N SER A 46 -16.61 -1.62 -2.55
CA SER A 46 -15.70 -1.44 -3.69
C SER A 46 -14.28 -1.08 -3.23
N PRO A 47 -13.21 -1.55 -3.92
CA PRO A 47 -11.84 -1.18 -3.58
C PRO A 47 -11.58 0.33 -3.62
N LYS A 48 -12.27 1.07 -4.52
CA LYS A 48 -12.17 2.54 -4.58
C LYS A 48 -12.63 3.21 -3.29
N LYS A 49 -13.67 2.68 -2.65
CA LYS A 49 -14.19 3.24 -1.39
C LYS A 49 -13.24 2.95 -0.24
N VAL A 50 -12.66 1.75 -0.18
CA VAL A 50 -11.62 1.39 0.81
C VAL A 50 -10.40 2.30 0.66
N TYR A 51 -9.92 2.50 -0.58
CA TYR A 51 -8.82 3.42 -0.86
C TYR A 51 -9.10 4.81 -0.27
N ARG A 52 -10.27 5.40 -0.57
CA ARG A 52 -10.64 6.73 -0.08
C ARG A 52 -10.68 6.81 1.44
N LEU A 53 -11.29 5.82 2.11
CA LEU A 53 -11.36 5.80 3.57
C LEU A 53 -9.97 5.68 4.21
N MET A 54 -9.11 4.83 3.64
CA MET A 54 -7.73 4.69 4.12
C MET A 54 -6.91 5.96 3.86
N GLU A 55 -7.09 6.62 2.72
CA GLU A 55 -6.44 7.89 2.39
C GLU A 55 -6.86 9.00 3.35
N GLU A 56 -8.17 9.20 3.54
CA GLU A 56 -8.75 10.19 4.45
C GLU A 56 -8.29 9.98 5.91
N ASN A 57 -8.00 8.74 6.31
CA ASN A 57 -7.55 8.37 7.66
C ASN A 57 -6.04 8.10 7.79
N LYS A 58 -5.24 8.37 6.76
CA LYS A 58 -3.77 8.17 6.75
C LYS A 58 -3.33 6.72 7.06
N LEU A 59 -4.09 5.74 6.56
CA LEU A 59 -3.83 4.30 6.71
C LEU A 59 -3.14 3.68 5.49
N LEU A 60 -2.87 4.46 4.43
CA LEU A 60 -2.14 3.97 3.26
C LEU A 60 -0.64 3.90 3.52
N ASN A 61 -0.01 2.83 3.06
CA ASN A 61 1.44 2.68 3.08
C ASN A 61 2.11 3.83 2.33
N HIS A 62 3.15 4.40 2.92
CA HIS A 62 3.94 5.43 2.26
C HIS A 62 4.62 4.83 1.01
N PRO A 63 4.83 5.63 -0.05
CA PRO A 63 5.64 5.18 -1.17
C PRO A 63 7.04 4.82 -0.66
N THR A 64 7.43 3.56 -0.84
CA THR A 64 8.75 3.04 -0.45
C THR A 64 9.81 3.24 -1.52
N LYS A 65 9.44 3.83 -2.68
CA LYS A 65 10.37 4.03 -3.78
C LYS A 65 11.52 4.93 -3.31
N PRO A 66 12.76 4.42 -3.27
CA PRO A 66 13.89 5.27 -2.94
C PRO A 66 14.00 6.37 -3.99
N LYS A 67 14.46 7.56 -3.60
CA LYS A 67 14.84 8.58 -4.58
C LYS A 67 15.93 7.95 -5.46
N LEU A 68 15.65 7.75 -6.74
CA LEU A 68 16.64 7.21 -7.67
C LEU A 68 17.83 8.18 -7.68
N SER A 69 18.98 7.73 -7.16
CA SER A 69 20.22 8.45 -7.39
C SER A 69 20.52 8.41 -8.89
N LYS A 70 21.21 9.44 -9.40
CA LYS A 70 21.67 9.42 -10.78
C LYS A 70 22.60 8.23 -10.95
N ARG A 71 22.25 7.29 -11.85
CA ARG A 71 23.11 6.15 -12.16
C ARG A 71 24.47 6.66 -12.63
N LEU A 72 25.55 6.24 -11.96
CA LEU A 72 26.91 6.48 -12.42
C LEU A 72 27.23 5.46 -13.49
N TRP A 73 27.12 5.88 -14.75
CA TRP A 73 27.50 5.04 -15.89
C TRP A 73 29.03 4.97 -15.99
N VAL A 74 29.56 3.77 -16.21
CA VAL A 74 30.97 3.56 -16.50
C VAL A 74 31.29 4.29 -17.81
N LYS A 75 32.13 5.31 -17.74
CA LYS A 75 32.54 6.11 -18.91
C LYS A 75 33.70 5.47 -19.66
N GLU A 76 34.56 4.76 -18.94
CA GLU A 76 35.79 4.15 -19.47
C GLU A 76 35.85 2.70 -19.00
N LEU A 77 35.95 1.75 -19.94
CA LEU A 77 36.01 0.31 -19.63
C LEU A 77 37.38 -0.11 -19.09
N VAL A 78 38.43 0.66 -19.42
CA VAL A 78 39.82 0.36 -19.12
C VAL A 78 40.46 1.65 -18.61
N PRO A 79 41.33 1.61 -17.58
CA PRO A 79 42.07 2.77 -17.12
C PRO A 79 42.93 3.35 -18.25
N LYS A 80 43.04 4.68 -18.30
CA LYS A 80 43.90 5.34 -19.28
C LYS A 80 45.36 4.93 -19.04
N PRO A 81 46.10 4.54 -20.09
CA PRO A 81 47.52 4.26 -19.97
C PRO A 81 48.27 5.52 -19.57
N LEU A 82 49.30 5.35 -18.73
CA LEU A 82 50.11 6.47 -18.21
C LEU A 82 51.04 7.08 -19.27
N ALA A 83 51.31 6.36 -20.35
CA ALA A 83 52.16 6.82 -21.45
C ALA A 83 51.38 6.75 -22.77
N HIS A 84 51.51 7.80 -23.58
CA HIS A 84 51.13 7.76 -24.99
C HIS A 84 52.30 7.09 -25.74
N PHE A 85 52.06 5.92 -26.32
CA PHE A 85 52.95 5.37 -27.35
C PHE A 85 52.84 6.20 -28.63
#